data_AF-A0A3L6ZTT9-F1
#
_entry.id   AF-A0A3L6ZTT9-F1
#
_cell.length_a   1.000
_cell.length_b   1.000
_cell.length_c   1.000
_cell.angle_alpha   90.00
_cell.angle_beta   90.00
_cell.angle_gamma   90.00
#
_symmetry.space_group_name_H-M   'P 1'
#
loop_
_entity.id
_entity.type
_entity.pdbx_description
1 polymer ?
#
loop_
_entity_poly.entity_id
_entity_poly.type
_entity_poly.pdbx_seq_one_letter_code
_entity_poly.pdbx_strand_id
1 'polypeptide(L)' 'MRAQIAGYKIGSYSGDAATVDVVMNYSDGSLVSIPLKLLWVEGDWKIEVTPSGEFPLAPAQIENLGGYTPWSGA' A
#
# COMPACT_ATOMS: atom_id res chain seq x y z
N MET A 1 5.32 -17.88 5.19
CA MET A 1 4.93 -16.72 6.01
C MET A 1 3.57 -16.23 5.51
N ARG A 2 2.61 -15.93 6.40
CA ARG A 2 1.30 -15.36 6.00
C ARG A 2 1.33 -13.85 6.18
N ALA A 3 0.56 -13.13 5.38
CA ALA A 3 0.37 -11.70 5.51
C ALA A 3 -1.10 -11.35 5.25
N GLN A 4 -1.62 -10.37 5.98
CA GLN A 4 -2.97 -9.83 5.80
C GLN A 4 -2.90 -8.31 5.74
N ILE A 5 -3.83 -7.69 5.01
CA ILE A 5 -3.96 -6.23 5.03
C ILE A 5 -4.49 -5.84 6.41
N ALA A 6 -3.78 -4.92 7.08
CA ALA A 6 -4.09 -4.43 8.41
C ALA A 6 -4.69 -3.03 8.37
N GLY A 7 -4.36 -2.24 7.35
CA GLY A 7 -4.87 -0.90 7.17
C GLY A 7 -4.38 -0.26 5.89
N TYR A 8 -4.90 0.93 5.62
CA TYR A 8 -4.49 1.72 4.47
C TYR A 8 -4.53 3.21 4.78
N LYS A 9 -3.82 4.00 3.98
CA LYS A 9 -3.88 5.47 3.99
C LYS A 9 -3.79 6.00 2.57
N ILE A 10 -4.67 6.92 2.22
CA ILE A 10 -4.57 7.68 0.97
C ILE A 10 -3.60 8.84 1.20
N GLY A 11 -2.45 8.83 0.54
CA GLY A 11 -1.46 9.90 0.59
C GLY A 11 -1.78 11.03 -0.40
N SER A 12 -2.19 10.67 -1.62
CA SER A 12 -2.66 11.61 -2.64
C SER A 12 -3.65 10.94 -3.58
N TYR A 13 -4.52 11.73 -4.20
CA TYR A 13 -5.52 11.24 -5.13
C TYR A 13 -5.90 12.30 -6.18
N SER A 14 -5.99 11.88 -7.44
CA SER A 14 -6.65 12.55 -8.55
C SER A 14 -7.42 11.51 -9.38
N GLY A 15 -8.09 11.94 -10.45
CA GLY A 15 -8.74 11.02 -11.38
C GLY A 15 -7.79 10.10 -12.15
N ASP A 16 -6.51 10.50 -12.28
CA ASP A 16 -5.52 9.79 -13.11
C ASP A 16 -4.40 9.12 -12.29
N ALA A 17 -4.18 9.56 -11.05
CA ALA A 17 -3.09 9.06 -10.21
C ALA A 17 -3.48 9.01 -8.72
N ALA A 18 -2.93 8.05 -7.98
CA ALA A 18 -3.06 7.98 -6.53
C ALA A 18 -1.78 7.46 -5.88
N THR A 19 -1.54 7.84 -4.61
CA THR A 19 -0.57 7.16 -3.75
C THR A 19 -1.32 6.57 -2.56
N VAL A 20 -1.26 5.25 -2.42
CA VAL A 20 -1.92 4.51 -1.34
C VAL A 20 -0.87 3.75 -0.56
N ASP A 21 -0.83 3.98 0.74
CA ASP A 21 0.03 3.21 1.64
C ASP A 21 -0.79 2.05 2.21
N VAL A 22 -0.36 0.81 1.97
CA VAL A 22 -1.03 -0.41 2.42
C VAL A 22 -0.18 -1.06 3.50
N VAL A 23 -0.76 -1.27 4.68
CA VAL A 23 -0.07 -1.94 5.78
C VAL A 23 -0.37 -3.43 5.75
N MET A 24 0.67 -4.24 5.72
CA MET A 24 0.62 -5.68 5.89
C MET A 24 0.95 -6.06 7.33
N ASN A 25 0.15 -6.94 7.93
CA ASN A 25 0.47 -7.63 9.18
C ASN A 25 0.92 -9.06 8.85
N TYR A 26 2.14 -9.40 9.21
CA TYR A 26 2.71 -10.72 9.00
C TYR A 26 2.39 -11.67 10.17
N SER A 27 2.54 -12.97 9.94
CA SER A 27 2.25 -13.99 10.95
C SER A 27 3.11 -13.91 12.22
N ASP A 28 4.20 -13.16 12.21
CA ASP A 28 5.05 -12.86 13.38
C ASP A 28 4.62 -11.58 14.12
N GLY A 29 3.55 -10.91 13.66
CA GLY A 29 3.04 -9.67 14.22
C GLY A 29 3.73 -8.41 13.68
N SER A 30 4.73 -8.54 12.81
CA SER A 30 5.37 -7.37 12.21
C SER A 30 4.41 -6.64 11.26
N LEU A 31 4.43 -5.30 11.35
CA LEU A 31 3.70 -4.42 10.44
C LEU A 31 4.66 -3.80 9.44
N VAL A 32 4.36 -3.93 8.15
CA VAL A 32 5.12 -3.28 7.07
C VAL A 32 4.17 -2.46 6.22
N SER A 33 4.50 -1.20 6.06
CA SER A 33 3.84 -0.27 5.16
C SER A 33 4.43 -0.39 3.75
N ILE A 34 3.57 -0.49 2.75
CA ILE A 34 3.92 -0.59 1.33
C ILE A 34 3.26 0.57 0.59
N PRO A 35 4.01 1.63 0.27
CA PRO A 35 3.50 2.75 -0.52
C PRO A 35 3.40 2.37 -2.00
N LEU A 36 2.17 2.31 -2.50
CA LEU A 36 1.83 2.02 -3.89
C LEU A 36 1.51 3.31 -4.63
N LYS A 37 2.25 3.57 -5.70
CA LYS A 37 1.85 4.56 -6.71
C LYS A 37 0.94 3.88 -7.73
N LEU A 38 -0.20 4.49 -7.99
CA LEU A 38 -1.22 3.97 -8.89
C LEU A 38 -1.49 4.96 -10.02
N LEU A 39 -1.69 4.44 -11.22
CA LEU A 39 -2.14 5.19 -12.40
C LEU A 39 -3.47 4.62 -12.89
N TRP A 40 -4.41 5.47 -13.26
CA TRP A 40 -5.65 5.06 -13.93
C TRP A 40 -5.36 4.82 -15.41
N VAL A 41 -5.42 3.57 -15.84
CA VAL A 41 -5.09 3.17 -17.21
C VAL A 41 -6.17 2.24 -17.72
N GLU A 42 -6.84 2.66 -18.80
CA GLU A 42 -7.85 1.85 -19.50
C GLU A 42 -8.98 1.35 -18.59
N GLY A 43 -9.42 2.17 -17.63
CA GLY A 43 -10.56 1.87 -16.77
C GLY A 43 -10.23 1.11 -15.48
N ASP A 44 -8.95 0.99 -15.13
CA ASP A 44 -8.52 0.34 -13.88
C ASP A 44 -7.29 1.01 -13.28
N TRP A 45 -7.13 0.90 -11.97
CA TRP A 45 -5.92 1.35 -11.27
C TRP A 45 -4.82 0.31 -11.42
N LYS A 46 -3.68 0.74 -11.97
CA LYS A 46 -2.48 -0.10 -12.13
C LYS A 46 -1.34 0.43 -11.27
N ILE A 47 -0.53 -0.47 -10.73
CA ILE A 47 0.66 -0.09 -9.97
C ILE A 47 1.72 0.45 -10.94
N GLU A 48 2.22 1.65 -10.68
CA GLU A 48 3.40 2.19 -11.34
C GLU A 48 4.63 1.42 -10.87
N VAL A 49 5.40 0.87 -11.81
CA VAL A 49 6.66 0.18 -11.54
C VAL A 49 7.78 0.78 -12.37
N THR A 50 9.03 0.64 -11.90
CA THR A 50 10.21 1.01 -12.67
C THR A 50 10.32 0.16 -13.95
N PRO A 51 11.17 0.53 -14.93
CA PRO A 51 11.43 -0.31 -16.10
C PRO A 51 11.96 -1.72 -15.77
N SER A 52 12.57 -1.91 -14.59
CA SER A 52 13.01 -3.22 -14.08
C SER A 52 11.89 -4.00 -13.36
N GLY A 53 10.70 -3.42 -13.21
CA GLY A 53 9.54 -4.05 -12.57
C GLY A 53 9.50 -3.88 -11.05
N GLU A 54 10.26 -2.94 -10.48
CA GLU A 54 10.30 -2.68 -9.04
C GLU A 54 9.29 -1.62 -8.63
N PHE A 55 8.86 -1.64 -7.36
CA PHE A 55 8.09 -0.52 -6.82
C PHE A 55 8.96 0.72 -6.67
N PRO A 56 8.47 1.91 -7.06
CA PRO A 56 9.26 3.14 -7.03
C PRO A 56 9.50 3.69 -5.61
N LEU A 57 8.78 3.18 -4.60
CA LEU A 57 8.88 3.59 -3.20
C LEU A 57 9.18 2.37 -2.34
N ALA A 58 10.13 2.52 -1.41
CA ALA A 58 10.55 1.44 -0.53
C ALA A 58 9.50 1.18 0.57
N PRO A 59 9.22 -0.10 0.90
CA PRO A 59 8.47 -0.45 2.10
C PRO A 59 9.19 -0.03 3.38
N ALA A 60 8.43 0.15 4.46
CA ALA A 60 8.97 0.47 5.79
C ALA A 60 8.26 -0.32 6.89
N GLN A 61 9.02 -0.83 7.86
CA GLN A 61 8.41 -1.39 9.07
C GLN A 61 7.84 -0.26 9.94
N ILE A 62 6.65 -0.48 10.51
CA ILE A 62 5.98 0.48 11.40
C ILE A 62 5.62 -0.18 12.73
N GLU A 63 5.50 0.63 13.78
CA GLU A 63 5.22 0.12 15.13
C GLU A 63 3.72 -0.12 15.39
N ASN A 64 2.85 0.67 14.75
CA ASN A 64 1.40 0.62 14.94
C ASN A 64 0.66 1.26 13.76
N LEU A 65 -0.68 1.15 13.74
CA LEU A 65 -1.56 1.69 12.70
C LEU A 65 -1.96 3.16 12.92
N GLY A 66 -1.23 3.92 13.73
CA GLY A 66 -1.50 5.34 13.97
C GLY A 66 -1.53 6.13 12.66
N GLY A 67 -2.67 6.77 12.37
CA GLY A 67 -2.87 7.54 11.14
C GLY A 67 -3.25 6.72 9.90
N TYR A 68 -3.47 5.41 10.05
CA TYR A 68 -4.04 4.53 9.02
C TYR A 68 -5.51 4.23 9.33
N THR A 69 -6.32 4.04 8.29
CA THR A 69 -7.65 3.45 8.42
C THR A 69 -7.51 1.95 8.58
N PRO A 70 -7.98 1.34 9.69
CA PRO A 70 -7.90 -0.11 9.87
C PRO A 70 -8.68 -0.86 8.79
N TRP A 71 -8.14 -1.98 8.33
CA TRP A 71 -8.82 -2.87 7.42
C TRP A 71 -9.80 -3.75 8.19
N SER A 72 -11.10 -3.58 7.95
CA SER A 72 -12.17 -4.33 8.64
C SER A 72 -12.91 -5.33 7.75
N GLY A 73 -12.41 -5.56 6.52
CA GLY A 73 -12.97 -6.55 5.60
C GLY A 73 -12.26 -7.89 5.75
N ALA A 74 -12.72 -8.72 6.69
CA ALA A 74 -12.31 -10.11 6.84
C ALA A 74 -13.52 -11.03 6.58
#